data_AF-A0A6G1RKI1-F1
#
_entry.id   AF-A0A6G1RKI1-F1
#
_cell.length_a   1.000
_cell.length_b   1.000
_cell.length_c   1.000
_cell.angle_alpha   90.00
_cell.angle_beta   90.00
_cell.angle_gamma   90.00
#
_symmetry.space_group_name_H-M   'P 1'
#
loop_
_entity.id
_entity.type
_entity.pdbx_description
1 polymer ?
#
loop_
_entity_poly.entity_id
_entity_poly.type
_entity_poly.pdbx_seq_one_letter_code
_entity_poly.pdbx_strand_id
1 'polypeptide(L)'
;RIGWLHSLGDQIGKPLNASNPHFGPTIKDKYVTALYFTFSSLTSVGFGNVSPNTNSEKIFSICVMLIGSLMYASIFGNVSAIIQRLYSGTARYHTQMLRVREFIRFHQIPNPLRQRLEEYFQHAWSYTNGIDMNAVLKGFPDCLQADICLHLNRTLLQNCKA
;
A
#
# COMPACT_ATOMS: atom_id res chain seq x y z
N ARG A 1 -29.63 -21.13 28.62
CA ARG A 1 -28.69 -21.73 27.64
C ARG A 1 -28.78 -20.92 26.36
N ILE A 2 -27.96 -19.87 26.16
CA ILE A 2 -28.23 -18.86 25.09
C ILE A 2 -26.96 -18.24 24.48
N GLY A 3 -25.76 -18.83 24.63
CA GLY A 3 -24.51 -18.25 24.12
C GLY A 3 -23.82 -19.10 23.06
N TRP A 4 -22.92 -18.51 22.26
CA TRP A 4 -22.17 -19.22 21.20
C TRP A 4 -21.40 -20.44 21.74
N LEU A 5 -20.91 -20.35 22.98
CA LEU A 5 -20.18 -21.43 23.63
C LEU A 5 -21.09 -22.65 23.93
N HIS A 6 -22.37 -22.41 24.19
CA HIS A 6 -23.34 -23.48 24.39
C HIS A 6 -23.67 -24.17 23.06
N SER A 7 -23.85 -23.41 21.98
CA SER A 7 -23.97 -23.94 20.61
C SER A 7 -22.74 -24.75 20.18
N LEU A 8 -21.53 -24.31 20.56
CA LEU A 8 -20.29 -25.05 20.29
C LEU A 8 -20.26 -26.38 21.02
N GLY A 9 -20.69 -26.40 22.29
CA GLY A 9 -20.79 -27.63 23.08
C GLY A 9 -21.72 -28.66 22.44
N ASP A 10 -22.85 -28.20 21.91
CA ASP A 10 -23.81 -29.06 21.21
C ASP A 10 -23.24 -29.57 19.86
N GLN A 11 -22.52 -28.74 19.11
CA GLN A 11 -21.87 -29.13 17.84
C GLN A 11 -20.76 -30.17 18.01
N ILE A 12 -19.99 -30.10 19.10
CA ILE A 12 -18.88 -31.02 19.39
C ILE A 12 -19.36 -32.28 20.13
N GLY A 13 -20.66 -32.37 20.45
CA GLY A 13 -21.23 -33.47 21.24
C GLY A 13 -20.77 -33.47 22.71
N LYS A 14 -20.29 -32.32 23.20
CA LYS A 14 -19.85 -32.09 24.60
C LYS A 14 -20.66 -30.95 25.20
N PRO A 15 -21.97 -31.14 25.46
CA PRO A 15 -22.84 -30.09 25.97
C PRO A 15 -22.38 -29.65 27.37
N LEU A 16 -22.40 -28.35 27.63
CA LEU A 16 -22.11 -27.81 28.97
C LEU A 16 -23.18 -28.27 29.96
N ASN A 17 -22.79 -29.11 30.92
CA ASN A 17 -23.66 -29.54 31.99
C ASN A 17 -23.36 -28.75 33.27
N ALA A 18 -24.37 -28.10 33.84
CA ALA A 18 -24.20 -27.23 35.02
C ALA A 18 -23.71 -28.00 36.26
N SER A 19 -23.98 -29.31 36.32
CA SER A 19 -23.62 -30.17 37.44
C SER A 19 -22.15 -30.63 37.44
N ASN A 20 -21.48 -30.64 36.29
CA ASN A 20 -20.08 -31.07 36.17
C ASN A 20 -19.29 -30.10 35.27
N PRO A 21 -18.53 -29.13 35.84
CA PRO A 21 -17.77 -28.14 35.06
C PRO A 21 -16.63 -28.74 34.21
N HIS A 22 -16.27 -30.01 34.43
CA HIS A 22 -15.34 -30.76 33.59
C HIS A 22 -15.96 -31.27 32.28
N PHE A 23 -17.30 -31.23 32.13
CA PHE A 23 -18.01 -31.67 30.94
C PHE A 23 -18.28 -30.47 30.02
N GLY A 24 -17.47 -30.35 28.96
CA GLY A 24 -17.58 -29.27 27.98
C GLY A 24 -16.43 -29.26 26.96
N PRO A 25 -16.45 -28.35 25.97
CA PRO A 25 -15.36 -28.20 25.00
C PRO A 25 -14.04 -27.88 25.70
N THR A 26 -12.94 -28.44 25.20
CA THR A 26 -11.62 -28.21 25.80
C THR A 26 -11.19 -26.75 25.64
N ILE A 27 -10.20 -26.29 26.43
CA ILE A 27 -9.66 -24.93 26.31
C ILE A 27 -9.15 -24.68 24.88
N LYS A 28 -8.54 -25.70 24.26
CA LYS A 28 -8.06 -25.64 22.87
C LYS A 28 -9.22 -25.40 21.89
N ASP A 29 -10.30 -26.17 22.01
CA ASP A 29 -11.47 -26.03 21.14
C ASP A 29 -12.06 -24.62 21.26
N LYS A 30 -12.24 -24.12 22.49
CA LYS A 30 -12.75 -22.76 22.74
C LYS A 30 -11.87 -21.69 22.11
N TYR A 31 -10.54 -21.79 22.25
CA TYR A 31 -9.60 -20.82 21.72
C TYR A 31 -9.57 -20.81 20.19
N VAL A 32 -9.52 -22.00 19.57
CA VAL A 32 -9.52 -22.12 18.10
C VAL A 32 -10.81 -21.58 17.51
N THR A 33 -11.97 -21.89 18.11
CA THR A 33 -13.26 -21.35 17.66
C THR A 33 -13.34 -19.83 17.85
N ALA A 34 -12.83 -19.28 18.96
CA ALA A 34 -12.81 -17.84 19.19
C ALA A 34 -11.88 -17.10 18.21
N LEU A 35 -10.71 -17.68 17.91
CA LEU A 35 -9.83 -17.15 16.86
C LEU A 35 -10.51 -17.22 15.49
N TYR A 36 -11.14 -18.34 15.14
CA TYR A 36 -11.88 -18.47 13.89
C TYR A 36 -12.99 -17.41 13.75
N PHE A 37 -13.75 -17.16 14.82
CA PHE A 37 -14.76 -16.09 14.85
C PHE A 37 -14.13 -14.71 14.64
N THR A 38 -13.02 -14.43 15.32
CA THR A 38 -12.32 -13.14 15.23
C THR A 38 -11.76 -12.93 13.82
N PHE A 39 -11.05 -13.91 13.26
CA PHE A 39 -10.49 -13.82 11.91
C PHE A 39 -11.57 -13.72 10.84
N SER A 40 -12.65 -14.50 10.94
CA SER A 40 -13.77 -14.44 9.97
C SER A 40 -14.54 -13.12 10.04
N SER A 41 -14.66 -12.52 11.22
CA SER A 41 -15.25 -11.18 11.39
C SER A 41 -14.31 -10.08 10.88
N LEU A 42 -13.01 -10.19 11.17
CA LEU A 42 -11.98 -9.23 10.76
C LEU A 42 -11.79 -9.19 9.24
N THR A 43 -11.80 -10.36 8.60
CA THR A 43 -11.68 -10.50 7.14
C THR A 43 -12.99 -10.26 6.39
N SER A 44 -14.08 -9.93 7.11
CA SER A 44 -15.43 -9.74 6.56
C SER A 44 -15.97 -10.95 5.76
N VAL A 45 -15.43 -12.15 5.98
CA VAL A 45 -15.90 -13.37 5.31
C VAL A 45 -17.21 -13.87 5.94
N GLY A 46 -17.29 -13.84 7.27
CA GLY A 46 -18.55 -13.99 7.99
C GLY A 46 -19.36 -15.26 7.71
N PHE A 47 -18.73 -16.45 7.72
CA PHE A 47 -19.40 -17.72 7.41
C PHE A 47 -20.63 -18.07 8.27
N GLY A 48 -20.83 -17.42 9.43
CA GLY A 48 -22.02 -17.60 10.27
C GLY A 48 -22.04 -18.86 11.15
N ASN A 49 -21.07 -19.77 11.00
CA ASN A 49 -20.96 -21.01 11.77
C ASN A 49 -20.78 -20.78 13.28
N VAL A 50 -20.15 -19.66 13.65
CA VAL A 50 -20.07 -19.16 15.03
C VAL A 50 -20.67 -17.77 14.99
N SER A 51 -21.79 -17.57 15.68
CA SER A 51 -22.52 -16.31 15.66
C SER A 51 -22.90 -15.87 17.08
N PRO A 52 -22.97 -14.54 17.31
CA PRO A 52 -23.42 -14.01 18.58
C PRO A 52 -24.92 -14.26 18.75
N ASN A 53 -25.29 -14.98 19.82
CA ASN A 53 -26.67 -15.37 20.09
C ASN A 53 -27.35 -14.41 21.09
N THR A 54 -26.59 -13.87 22.06
CA THR A 54 -27.11 -12.88 23.00
C THR A 54 -26.95 -11.45 22.51
N ASN A 55 -27.78 -10.53 23.02
CA ASN A 55 -27.65 -9.09 22.69
C ASN A 55 -26.28 -8.53 23.07
N SER A 56 -25.69 -8.97 24.18
CA SER A 56 -24.35 -8.57 24.60
C SER A 56 -23.26 -9.08 23.65
N GLU A 57 -23.35 -10.34 23.19
CA GLU A 57 -22.45 -10.90 22.18
C GLU A 57 -22.57 -10.16 20.84
N LYS A 58 -23.78 -9.74 20.46
CA LYS A 58 -24.02 -8.98 19.22
C LYS A 58 -23.38 -7.59 19.28
N ILE A 59 -23.54 -6.87 20.40
CA ILE A 59 -22.90 -5.56 20.60
C ILE A 59 -21.37 -5.69 20.52
N PHE A 60 -20.79 -6.70 21.18
CA PHE A 60 -19.36 -6.97 21.10
C PHE A 60 -18.91 -7.25 19.66
N SER A 61 -19.65 -8.09 18.93
CA SER A 61 -19.37 -8.41 17.52
C SER A 61 -19.38 -7.16 16.64
N ILE A 62 -20.34 -6.25 16.83
CA ILE A 62 -20.41 -4.98 16.09
C ILE A 62 -19.15 -4.14 16.35
N CYS A 63 -18.73 -4.00 17.61
CA CYS A 63 -17.51 -3.27 17.95
C CYS A 63 -16.27 -3.89 17.30
N VAL A 64 -16.12 -5.22 17.35
CA VAL A 64 -15.00 -5.94 16.72
C VAL A 64 -15.00 -5.76 15.20
N MET A 65 -16.17 -5.82 14.56
CA MET A 65 -16.30 -5.60 13.11
C MET A 65 -15.92 -4.17 12.71
N LEU A 66 -16.31 -3.15 13.50
CA LEU A 66 -15.93 -1.75 13.26
C LEU A 66 -14.42 -1.52 13.42
N ILE A 67 -13.81 -2.06 14.47
CA ILE A 67 -12.36 -1.98 14.66
C ILE A 67 -11.65 -2.70 13.52
N GLY A 68 -12.15 -3.88 13.15
CA GLY A 68 -11.59 -4.68 12.08
C GLY A 68 -11.64 -4.01 10.72
N SER A 69 -12.76 -3.34 10.39
CA SER A 69 -12.91 -2.61 9.13
C SER A 69 -11.96 -1.40 9.05
N LEU A 70 -11.80 -0.65 10.15
CA LEU A 70 -10.85 0.46 10.23
C LEU A 70 -9.40 -0.03 10.08
N MET A 71 -9.06 -1.13 10.75
CA MET A 71 -7.74 -1.75 10.63
C MET A 71 -7.47 -2.19 9.18
N TYR A 72 -8.44 -2.87 8.56
CA TYR A 72 -8.34 -3.32 7.17
C TYR A 72 -8.16 -2.14 6.20
N ALA A 73 -8.96 -1.08 6.36
CA ALA A 73 -8.85 0.13 5.56
C ALA A 73 -7.47 0.80 5.69
N SER A 74 -6.91 0.86 6.91
CA SER A 74 -5.58 1.42 7.14
C SER A 74 -4.48 0.57 6.51
N ILE A 75 -4.53 -0.75 6.66
CA ILE A 75 -3.56 -1.67 6.05
C ILE A 75 -3.59 -1.52 4.53
N PHE A 76 -4.76 -1.61 3.91
CA PHE A 76 -4.90 -1.45 2.45
C PHE A 76 -4.48 -0.06 1.98
N GLY A 77 -4.80 0.99 2.73
CA GLY A 77 -4.33 2.36 2.44
C GLY A 77 -2.82 2.47 2.43
N ASN A 78 -2.15 1.89 3.44
CA ASN A 78 -0.69 1.89 3.53
C ASN A 78 -0.04 1.07 2.42
N VAL A 79 -0.57 -0.13 2.13
CA VAL A 79 -0.10 -0.97 1.01
C VAL A 79 -0.26 -0.24 -0.32
N SER A 80 -1.42 0.40 -0.55
CA SER A 80 -1.67 1.21 -1.75
C SER A 80 -0.69 2.37 -1.87
N ALA A 81 -0.41 3.08 -0.78
CA ALA A 81 0.58 4.16 -0.75
C ALA A 81 2.00 3.66 -1.05
N ILE A 82 2.39 2.48 -0.53
CA ILE A 82 3.68 1.85 -0.84
C ILE A 82 3.76 1.50 -2.32
N ILE A 83 2.72 0.88 -2.87
CA ILE A 83 2.64 0.54 -4.31
C ILE A 83 2.75 1.80 -5.16
N GLN A 84 1.99 2.86 -4.85
CA GLN A 84 2.05 4.12 -5.56
C GLN A 84 3.47 4.73 -5.51
N ARG A 85 4.14 4.68 -4.36
CA ARG A 85 5.52 5.15 -4.21
C ARG A 85 6.50 4.30 -5.02
N LEU A 86 6.36 2.98 -5.00
CA LEU A 86 7.22 2.06 -5.76
C LEU A 86 7.12 2.33 -7.27
N TYR A 87 5.90 2.54 -7.77
CA TYR A 87 5.68 2.83 -9.19
C TYR A 87 5.76 4.33 -9.54
N SER A 88 6.01 5.21 -8.57
CA SER A 88 6.02 6.67 -8.81
C SER A 88 7.08 7.09 -9.83
N GLY A 89 8.27 6.49 -9.82
CA GLY A 89 9.35 6.78 -10.77
C GLY A 89 8.97 6.39 -12.20
N THR A 90 8.46 5.18 -12.38
CA THR A 90 8.02 4.65 -13.68
C THR A 90 6.77 5.38 -14.19
N ALA A 91 5.81 5.69 -13.32
CA ALA A 91 4.62 6.47 -13.67
C ALA A 91 4.99 7.88 -14.15
N ARG A 92 5.98 8.52 -13.52
CA ARG A 92 6.50 9.82 -13.95
C ARG A 92 7.14 9.75 -15.33
N TYR A 93 7.96 8.72 -15.59
CA TYR A 93 8.55 8.46 -16.90
C TYR A 93 7.47 8.33 -17.98
N HIS A 94 6.49 7.45 -17.76
CA HIS A 94 5.41 7.23 -18.72
C HIS A 94 4.58 8.49 -18.96
N THR A 95 4.26 9.26 -17.91
CA THR A 95 3.50 10.50 -18.05
C THR A 95 4.24 11.53 -18.91
N GLN A 96 5.55 11.71 -18.71
CA GLN A 96 6.34 12.65 -19.52
C GLN A 96 6.52 12.15 -20.95
N MET A 97 6.77 10.84 -21.15
CA MET A 97 6.83 10.23 -22.48
C MET A 97 5.52 10.39 -23.25
N LEU A 98 4.36 10.26 -22.58
CA LEU A 98 3.05 10.50 -23.19
C LEU A 98 2.93 11.95 -23.68
N ARG A 99 3.36 12.94 -22.88
CA ARG A 99 3.38 14.35 -23.31
C ARG A 99 4.26 14.57 -24.54
N VAL A 100 5.43 13.94 -24.59
CA VAL A 100 6.33 14.00 -25.77
C VAL A 100 5.62 13.42 -27.00
N ARG A 101 4.96 12.27 -26.85
CA ARG A 101 4.21 11.64 -27.94
C ARG A 101 3.02 12.47 -28.40
N GLU A 102 2.29 13.10 -27.49
CA GLU A 102 1.21 14.03 -27.82
C GLU A 102 1.73 15.26 -28.58
N PHE A 103 2.87 15.83 -28.15
CA PHE A 103 3.52 16.94 -28.84
C PHE A 103 3.89 16.58 -30.29
N ILE A 104 4.49 15.40 -30.48
CA ILE A 104 4.86 14.84 -31.78
C ILE A 104 3.63 14.65 -32.67
N ARG A 105 2.54 14.10 -32.09
CA ARG A 105 1.29 13.86 -32.81
C ARG A 105 0.60 15.17 -33.21
N PHE A 106 0.56 16.15 -32.31
CA PHE A 106 -0.08 17.44 -32.54
C PHE A 106 0.60 18.23 -33.67
N HIS A 107 1.93 18.26 -33.67
CA HIS A 107 2.71 18.98 -34.69
C HIS A 107 3.01 18.14 -35.95
N GLN A 108 2.46 16.92 -36.07
CA GLN A 108 2.67 16.02 -37.20
C GLN A 108 4.16 15.81 -37.54
N ILE A 109 4.98 15.58 -36.51
CA ILE A 109 6.43 15.46 -36.66
C ILE A 109 6.77 14.20 -37.48
N PRO A 110 7.61 14.29 -38.53
CA PRO A 110 7.97 13.16 -39.37
C PRO A 110 8.71 12.07 -38.59
N ASN A 111 8.48 10.81 -38.94
CA ASN A 111 9.01 9.61 -38.26
C ASN A 111 10.52 9.64 -37.91
N PRO A 112 11.45 10.06 -38.78
CA PRO A 112 12.87 10.11 -38.41
C PRO A 112 13.18 11.10 -37.28
N LEU A 113 12.46 12.24 -37.23
CA LEU A 113 12.63 13.23 -36.16
C LEU A 113 11.93 12.80 -34.88
N ARG A 114 10.76 12.14 -34.99
CA ARG A 114 10.07 11.50 -33.87
C ARG A 114 10.98 10.53 -33.14
N GLN A 115 11.62 9.62 -33.87
CA GLN A 115 12.45 8.59 -33.27
C GLN A 115 13.63 9.20 -32.51
N ARG A 116 14.30 10.21 -33.08
CA ARG A 116 15.36 10.97 -32.40
C ARG A 116 14.87 11.66 -31.12
N LEU A 117 13.66 12.22 -31.13
CA LEU A 117 13.07 12.86 -29.95
C LEU A 117 12.81 11.84 -28.83
N GLU A 118 12.24 10.68 -29.15
CA GLU A 118 11.97 9.62 -28.17
C GLU A 118 13.27 9.03 -27.60
N GLU A 119 14.26 8.77 -28.45
CA GLU A 119 15.59 8.26 -28.06
C GLU A 119 16.34 9.26 -27.17
N TYR A 120 16.34 10.55 -27.54
CA TYR A 120 16.93 11.60 -26.71
C TYR A 120 16.25 11.67 -25.34
N PHE A 121 14.92 11.64 -25.30
CA PHE A 121 14.17 11.67 -24.05
C PHE A 121 14.47 10.46 -23.17
N GLN A 122 14.55 9.26 -23.75
CA GLN A 122 14.95 8.04 -23.04
C GLN A 122 16.34 8.16 -22.43
N HIS A 123 17.31 8.65 -23.21
CA HIS A 123 18.69 8.83 -22.74
C HIS A 123 18.80 9.91 -21.67
N ALA A 124 18.11 11.04 -21.85
CA ALA A 124 18.07 12.11 -20.85
C ALA A 124 17.43 11.61 -19.55
N TRP A 125 16.36 10.82 -19.62
CA TRP A 125 15.70 10.25 -18.46
C TRP A 125 16.56 9.20 -17.74
N SER A 126 17.25 8.31 -18.46
CA SER A 126 18.12 7.31 -17.82
C SER A 126 19.32 7.96 -17.13
N TYR A 127 19.84 9.07 -17.68
CA TYR A 127 20.96 9.80 -17.10
C TYR A 127 20.55 10.66 -15.89
N THR A 128 19.42 11.36 -15.97
CA THR A 128 18.97 12.31 -14.94
C THR A 128 17.94 11.76 -13.96
N ASN A 129 17.40 10.56 -14.20
CA ASN A 129 16.21 10.01 -13.50
C ASN A 129 15.00 10.97 -13.50
N GLY A 130 14.94 11.87 -14.49
CA GLY A 130 13.91 12.91 -14.56
C GLY A 130 14.09 14.04 -13.55
N ILE A 131 15.27 14.22 -12.97
CA ILE A 131 15.57 15.35 -12.09
C ILE A 131 15.84 16.59 -12.95
N ASP A 132 15.02 17.63 -12.76
CA ASP A 132 15.27 18.94 -13.37
C ASP A 132 16.27 19.70 -12.50
N MET A 133 17.53 19.70 -12.92
CA MET A 133 18.63 20.34 -12.20
C MET A 133 18.39 21.84 -11.97
N ASN A 134 17.75 22.55 -12.90
CA ASN A 134 17.47 23.98 -12.74
C ASN A 134 16.41 24.23 -11.68
N ALA A 135 15.37 23.39 -11.62
CA ALA A 135 14.35 23.47 -10.58
C ALA A 135 14.93 23.14 -9.20
N VAL A 136 15.84 22.16 -9.11
CA VAL A 136 16.53 21.80 -7.86
C VAL A 136 17.44 22.94 -7.38
N LEU A 137 18.25 23.52 -8.28
CA LEU A 137 19.17 24.60 -7.94
C LEU A 137 18.43 25.85 -7.43
N LYS A 138 17.30 26.21 -8.04
CA LYS A 138 16.45 27.32 -7.58
C LYS A 138 15.85 27.15 -6.18
N GLY A 139 15.87 25.94 -5.62
CA GLY A 139 15.45 25.68 -4.25
C GLY A 139 16.47 26.09 -3.19
N PHE A 140 17.71 26.41 -3.58
CA PHE A 140 18.80 26.78 -2.68
C PHE A 140 19.16 28.27 -2.80
N PRO A 141 19.73 28.90 -1.76
CA PRO A 141 20.29 30.24 -1.82
C PRO A 141 21.41 30.35 -2.88
N ASP A 142 21.58 31.54 -3.45
CA ASP A 142 22.53 31.79 -4.56
C ASP A 142 23.98 31.39 -4.23
N CYS A 143 24.41 31.54 -2.97
CA CYS A 143 25.75 31.11 -2.54
C CYS A 143 25.94 29.59 -2.68
N LEU A 144 24.94 28.80 -2.29
CA LEU A 144 25.00 27.33 -2.41
C LEU A 144 24.86 26.88 -3.87
N GLN A 145 24.07 27.60 -4.68
CA GLN A 145 23.99 27.33 -6.12
C GLN A 145 25.35 27.52 -6.80
N ALA A 146 26.08 28.58 -6.45
CA ALA A 146 27.41 28.85 -6.99
C ALA A 146 28.41 27.75 -6.62
N ASP A 147 28.42 27.30 -5.36
CA ASP A 147 29.28 26.22 -4.89
C ASP A 147 28.98 24.88 -5.58
N ILE A 148 27.69 24.54 -5.73
CA ILE A 148 27.26 23.33 -6.44
C ILE A 148 27.65 23.41 -7.92
N CYS A 149 27.46 24.56 -8.58
CA CYS A 149 27.84 24.77 -9.97
C CYS A 149 29.36 24.62 -10.18
N LEU A 150 30.16 25.20 -9.28
CA LEU A 150 31.62 25.03 -9.26
C LEU A 150 32.01 23.56 -9.12
N HIS A 151 31.34 22.82 -8.21
CA HIS A 151 31.61 21.41 -7.97
C HIS A 151 31.26 20.51 -9.16
N LEU A 152 30.11 20.75 -9.81
CA LEU A 152 29.66 19.99 -10.98
C LEU A 152 30.57 20.21 -12.19
N ASN A 153 31.06 21.43 -12.38
CA ASN A 153 31.91 21.79 -13.52
C ASN A 153 33.42 21.67 -13.24
N ARG A 154 33.81 21.24 -12.04
CA ARG A 154 35.22 21.24 -11.59
C ARG A 154 36.16 20.47 -12.52
N THR A 155 35.70 19.37 -13.12
CA THR A 155 36.50 18.53 -14.02
C THR A 155 36.77 19.21 -15.35
N LEU A 156 35.78 19.93 -15.90
CA LEU A 156 35.97 20.75 -17.10
C LEU A 156 36.93 21.92 -16.82
N LEU A 157 36.76 22.59 -15.68
CA LEU A 157 37.61 23.70 -15.26
C LEU A 157 39.06 23.28 -14.98
N GLN A 158 39.28 22.09 -14.43
CA GLN A 158 40.63 21.55 -14.17
C GLN A 158 41.34 21.05 -15.42
N ASN A 159 40.59 20.55 -16.41
CA ASN A 159 41.14 20.08 -17.69
C ASN A 159 41.41 21.23 -18.68
N CYS A 160 40.78 22.38 -18.48
CA CYS A 160 41.12 23.64 -19.16
C CYS A 160 42.16 24.42 -18.35
N LYS A 161 43.37 23.86 -18.14
CA LYS A 161 44.52 24.69 -17.78
C LYS A 161 45.02 25.37 -19.05
N ALA A 162 44.96 26.71 -19.06
CA ALA A 162 45.54 27.58 -20.07
C ALA A 162 47.06 27.41 -20.17
#